data_AF-A0A024F8Y7-F1
#
_entry.id   AF-A0A024F8Y7-F1
#
_cell.length_a   1.000
_cell.length_b   1.000
_cell.length_c   1.000
_cell.angle_alpha   90.00
_cell.angle_beta   90.00
_cell.angle_gamma   90.00
#
_symmetry.space_group_name_H-M   'P 1'
#
loop_
_entity.id
_entity.type
_entity.pdbx_description
1 polymer ?
#
loop_
_entity_poly.entity_id
_entity_poly.type
_entity_poly.pdbx_seq_one_letter_code
_entity_poly.pdbx_strand_id
1 'polypeptide(L)'
;MAEAITEARQAQYIELIQELMICPNGQEPEVLDAQPDLIDAGFIQTLVQVSSMMAHENNPDGARFLIYIARELAKQLGLYPEKPNDDQ
;
A
#
# COMPACT_ATOMS: atom_id res chain seq x y z
N MET A 1 26.46 -2.55 -13.47
CA MET A 1 25.48 -3.59 -13.07
C MET A 1 24.97 -3.29 -11.66
N ALA A 2 24.33 -2.13 -11.45
CA ALA A 2 23.94 -1.66 -10.11
C ALA A 2 22.49 -1.16 -10.00
N GLU A 3 21.68 -1.22 -11.07
CA GLU A 3 20.32 -0.66 -11.06
C GLU A 3 19.19 -1.67 -10.87
N ALA A 4 19.45 -2.98 -10.91
CA ALA A 4 18.38 -3.99 -10.88
C ALA A 4 17.71 -4.23 -9.50
N ILE A 5 18.28 -3.71 -8.41
CA ILE A 5 17.78 -4.02 -7.06
C ILE A 5 16.51 -3.21 -6.73
N THR A 6 16.33 -2.02 -7.33
CA THR A 6 15.18 -1.14 -7.03
C THR A 6 13.95 -1.47 -7.89
N GLU A 7 14.14 -1.84 -9.16
CA GLU A 7 13.06 -2.21 -10.07
C GLU A 7 12.32 -3.47 -9.62
N ALA A 8 13.05 -4.47 -9.11
CA ALA A 8 12.47 -5.70 -8.61
C ALA A 8 11.50 -5.44 -7.45
N ARG A 9 11.87 -4.54 -6.54
CA ARG A 9 11.04 -4.20 -5.38
C ARG A 9 9.77 -3.46 -5.78
N GLN A 10 9.89 -2.53 -6.74
CA GLN A 10 8.73 -1.81 -7.25
C GLN A 10 7.77 -2.75 -8.00
N ALA A 11 8.30 -3.72 -8.77
CA ALA A 11 7.49 -4.75 -9.40
C ALA A 11 6.75 -5.60 -8.35
N GLN A 12 7.43 -6.02 -7.27
CA GLN A 12 6.80 -6.75 -6.17
C GLN A 12 5.66 -5.97 -5.51
N TYR A 13 5.82 -4.66 -5.29
CA TYR A 13 4.72 -3.83 -4.79
C TYR A 13 3.52 -3.80 -5.73
N ILE A 14 3.75 -3.64 -7.04
CA ILE A 14 2.69 -3.62 -8.04
C ILE A 14 2.00 -4.98 -8.16
N GLU A 15 2.75 -6.07 -8.03
CA GLU A 15 2.22 -7.44 -8.00
C GLU A 15 1.33 -7.64 -6.76
N LEU A 16 1.81 -7.24 -5.59
CA LEU A 16 1.06 -7.30 -4.33
C LEU A 16 -0.23 -6.47 -4.40
N ILE A 17 -0.18 -5.26 -4.98
CA ILE A 17 -1.37 -4.41 -5.19
C ILE A 17 -2.36 -5.08 -6.15
N GLN A 18 -1.88 -5.72 -7.21
CA GLN A 18 -2.73 -6.47 -8.12
C GLN A 18 -3.39 -7.66 -7.42
N GLU A 19 -2.64 -8.44 -6.64
CA GLU A 19 -3.22 -9.52 -5.83
C GLU A 19 -4.31 -8.97 -4.92
N LEU A 20 -4.07 -7.86 -4.23
CA LEU A 20 -5.08 -7.21 -3.38
C LEU A 20 -6.35 -6.81 -4.14
N MET A 21 -6.24 -6.40 -5.41
CA MET A 21 -7.39 -6.02 -6.24
C MET A 21 -8.11 -7.22 -6.87
N ILE A 22 -7.40 -8.31 -7.13
CA ILE A 22 -7.95 -9.52 -7.76
C ILE A 22 -8.52 -10.48 -6.70
N CYS A 23 -8.00 -10.41 -5.48
CA CYS A 23 -8.46 -11.21 -4.35
C CYS A 23 -9.93 -10.91 -4.00
N PRO A 24 -10.70 -11.93 -3.59
CA PRO A 24 -12.02 -11.74 -3.00
C PRO A 24 -11.93 -10.85 -1.75
N ASN A 25 -12.97 -10.05 -1.51
CA ASN A 25 -13.11 -9.28 -0.28
C ASN A 25 -12.97 -10.19 0.94
N GLY A 26 -12.02 -9.87 1.82
CA GLY A 26 -11.68 -10.61 3.03
C GLY A 26 -10.30 -11.27 3.02
N GLN A 27 -9.63 -11.40 1.87
CA GLN A 27 -8.31 -12.07 1.76
C GLN A 27 -7.14 -11.10 1.66
N GLU A 28 -7.43 -9.80 1.55
CA GLU A 28 -6.40 -8.76 1.52
C GLU A 28 -5.43 -8.79 2.71
N PRO A 29 -5.90 -8.99 3.98
CA PRO A 29 -4.96 -9.12 5.10
C PRO A 29 -4.08 -10.36 5.00
N GLU A 30 -4.55 -11.49 4.45
CA GLU A 30 -3.73 -12.70 4.28
C GLU A 30 -2.60 -12.46 3.26
N VAL A 31 -2.91 -11.77 2.16
CA VAL A 31 -1.94 -11.41 1.11
C VAL A 31 -0.87 -10.46 1.66
N LEU A 32 -1.28 -9.50 2.48
CA LEU A 32 -0.36 -8.58 3.18
C LEU A 32 0.50 -9.31 4.21
N ASP A 33 -0.09 -10.18 5.03
CA ASP A 33 0.62 -10.94 6.07
C ASP A 33 1.59 -11.99 5.48
N ALA A 34 1.34 -12.45 4.25
CA ALA A 34 2.25 -13.35 3.55
C ALA A 34 3.56 -12.67 3.12
N GLN A 35 3.59 -11.34 2.97
CA GLN A 35 4.74 -10.59 2.46
C GLN A 35 5.05 -9.34 3.30
N PRO A 36 5.31 -9.48 4.62
CA PRO A 36 5.53 -8.35 5.52
C PRO A 36 6.82 -7.57 5.19
N ASP A 37 7.81 -8.23 4.56
CA ASP A 37 9.03 -7.60 4.06
C ASP A 37 8.77 -6.53 2.99
N LEU A 38 7.65 -6.63 2.26
CA LEU A 38 7.23 -5.64 1.28
C LEU A 38 6.40 -4.51 1.92
N ILE A 39 5.93 -4.69 3.15
CA ILE A 39 5.13 -3.67 3.83
C ILE A 39 6.05 -2.63 4.45
N ASP A 40 6.33 -1.61 3.65
CA ASP A 40 7.16 -0.48 4.05
C ASP A 40 6.62 0.85 3.49
N ALA A 41 7.31 1.95 3.80
CA ALA A 41 6.90 3.28 3.36
C ALA A 41 6.81 3.42 1.82
N GLY A 42 7.63 2.67 1.08
CA GLY A 42 7.61 2.64 -0.39
C GLY A 42 6.36 1.94 -0.93
N PHE A 43 5.94 0.85 -0.30
CA PHE A 43 4.69 0.18 -0.65
C PHE A 43 3.47 1.09 -0.42
N ILE A 44 3.43 1.77 0.72
CA ILE A 44 2.36 2.74 1.03
C ILE A 44 2.32 3.87 0.00
N GLN A 45 3.47 4.42 -0.41
CA GLN A 45 3.50 5.42 -1.48
C GLN A 45 2.94 4.86 -2.79
N THR A 46 3.28 3.61 -3.12
CA THR A 46 2.81 2.95 -4.35
C THR A 46 1.28 2.79 -4.32
N LEU A 47 0.71 2.37 -3.19
CA LEU A 47 -0.75 2.29 -3.00
C LEU A 47 -1.43 3.65 -3.24
N VAL A 48 -0.88 4.74 -2.71
CA VAL A 48 -1.42 6.09 -2.90
C VAL A 48 -1.34 6.50 -4.38
N GLN A 49 -0.22 6.25 -5.06
CA GLN A 49 -0.05 6.55 -6.48
C GLN A 49 -1.07 5.81 -7.34
N VAL A 50 -1.19 4.48 -7.16
CA VAL A 50 -2.15 3.65 -7.90
C VAL A 50 -3.58 4.09 -7.60
N SER A 51 -3.91 4.37 -6.33
CA SER A 51 -5.25 4.86 -5.97
C SER A 51 -5.60 6.18 -6.66
N SER A 52 -4.63 7.10 -6.79
CA SER A 52 -4.84 8.37 -7.47
C SER A 52 -5.05 8.18 -8.97
N MET A 53 -4.38 7.21 -9.58
CA MET A 53 -4.60 6.85 -10.98
C MET A 53 -6.00 6.26 -11.18
N MET A 54 -6.42 5.34 -10.33
CA MET A 54 -7.74 4.69 -10.44
C MET A 54 -8.91 5.65 -10.19
N ALA A 55 -8.71 6.66 -9.34
CA ALA A 55 -9.69 7.73 -9.15
C ALA A 55 -9.95 8.52 -10.45
N HIS A 56 -8.98 8.56 -11.36
CA HIS A 56 -9.12 9.18 -12.68
C HIS A 56 -9.77 8.25 -13.71
N GLU A 57 -9.55 6.93 -13.61
CA GLU A 57 -10.04 5.91 -14.56
C GLU A 57 -11.44 5.35 -14.25
N ASN A 58 -12.30 6.12 -13.56
CA ASN A 58 -13.68 5.70 -13.22
C ASN A 58 -13.77 4.48 -12.28
N ASN A 59 -12.73 4.23 -11.47
CA ASN A 59 -12.73 3.21 -10.40
C ASN A 59 -12.49 3.83 -9.00
N PRO A 60 -13.45 4.65 -8.51
CA PRO A 60 -13.32 5.31 -7.21
C PRO A 60 -13.38 4.34 -6.03
N ASP A 61 -14.08 3.21 -6.18
CA ASP A 61 -14.18 2.17 -5.15
C ASP A 61 -12.83 1.49 -4.91
N GLY A 62 -12.15 1.09 -5.99
CA GLY A 62 -10.78 0.59 -5.88
C GLY A 62 -9.84 1.64 -5.27
N ALA A 63 -9.96 2.91 -5.67
CA ALA A 63 -9.10 3.97 -5.15
C ALA A 63 -9.26 4.14 -3.63
N ARG A 64 -10.50 4.14 -3.15
CA ARG A 64 -10.82 4.16 -1.72
C ARG A 64 -10.26 2.95 -0.99
N PHE A 65 -10.37 1.77 -1.60
CA PHE A 65 -9.86 0.53 -1.05
C PHE A 65 -8.33 0.60 -0.84
N LEU A 66 -7.57 1.00 -1.87
CA LEU A 66 -6.10 1.12 -1.75
C LEU A 66 -5.67 2.18 -0.73
N ILE A 67 -6.38 3.33 -0.66
CA ILE A 67 -6.13 4.35 0.36
C ILE A 67 -6.41 3.83 1.78
N TYR A 68 -7.45 3.01 1.94
CA TYR A 68 -7.78 2.39 3.22
C TYR A 68 -6.64 1.47 3.68
N ILE A 69 -6.18 0.58 2.81
CA ILE A 69 -5.02 -0.30 3.08
C ILE A 69 -3.78 0.53 3.42
N ALA A 70 -3.44 1.53 2.59
CA ALA A 70 -2.28 2.39 2.81
C ALA A 70 -2.28 3.05 4.19
N ARG A 71 -3.45 3.52 4.65
CA ARG A 71 -3.61 4.10 5.98
C ARG A 71 -3.44 3.08 7.10
N GLU A 72 -3.99 1.88 6.96
CA GLU A 72 -3.85 0.84 7.98
C GLU A 72 -2.38 0.41 8.12
N LEU A 73 -1.69 0.22 7.00
CA LEU A 73 -0.27 -0.09 6.98
C LEU A 73 0.58 1.04 7.56
N ALA A 74 0.25 2.30 7.27
CA ALA A 74 0.94 3.44 7.85
C ALA A 74 0.83 3.50 9.37
N LYS A 75 -0.32 3.10 9.94
CA LYS A 75 -0.46 2.97 11.40
C LYS A 75 0.36 1.80 11.95
N GLN A 76 0.32 0.65 11.29
CA GLN A 76 1.10 -0.53 11.71
C GLN A 76 2.60 -0.26 11.73
N LEU A 77 3.10 0.50 10.75
CA LEU A 77 4.50 0.93 10.68
C LEU A 77 4.84 2.09 11.63
N GLY A 78 3.85 2.67 12.32
CA GLY A 78 4.06 3.87 13.14
C GLY A 78 4.43 5.12 12.34
N LEU A 79 4.21 5.11 11.01
CA LEU A 79 4.46 6.24 10.11
C LEU A 79 3.39 7.32 10.23
N TYR A 80 2.22 6.97 10.80
CA TYR A 80 1.29 7.96 11.31
C TYR A 80 1.73 8.32 12.73
N PRO A 81 2.28 9.53 12.97
CA PRO A 81 2.25 10.07 14.31
C PRO A 81 0.76 10.28 14.62
N GLU A 82 0.14 9.34 15.32
CA GLU A 82 -0.83 9.74 16.34
C GLU A 82 -0.08 10.79 17.14
N LYS A 83 -0.34 12.07 16.92
CA LYS A 83 0.25 13.11 17.76
C LYS A 83 -0.04 12.68 19.20
N PRO A 84 0.95 12.25 20.00
CA PRO A 84 0.71 12.17 21.42
C PRO A 84 0.82 13.62 21.84
N ASN A 85 -0.31 14.32 21.95
CA ASN A 85 -0.45 15.63 22.58
C ASN A 85 0.83 16.48 22.54
N ASP A 86 1.01 17.31 21.52
CA ASP A 86 1.95 18.43 21.65
C ASP A 86 1.30 19.41 22.64
N ASP A 87 1.66 19.22 23.89
CA ASP A 87 1.57 20.13 25.01
C ASP A 87 2.11 21.50 24.58
N GLN A 88 1.24 22.49 24.40
CA GLN A 88 1.61 23.91 24.50
C GLN A 88 0.44 24.78 24.93
#